data_AF-A0A1I4GHB0-F1
#
_entry.id   AF-A0A1I4GHB0-F1
#
_cell.length_a   1.000
_cell.length_b   1.000
_cell.length_c   1.000
_cell.angle_alpha   90.00
_cell.angle_beta   90.00
_cell.angle_gamma   90.00
#
_symmetry.space_group_name_H-M   'P 1'
#
loop_
_entity.id
_entity.type
_entity.pdbx_description
1 polymer ?
#
loop_
_entity_poly.entity_id
_entity_poly.type
_entity_poly.pdbx_seq_one_letter_code
_entity_poly.pdbx_strand_id
1 'polypeptide(L)'
;MKWEQKIKPNVNVPGESGGCLAYVDDGINPPNRQPTAQTSWQLAKDMKVAHPNEEPPLNVWVAVYYEILNGQWAGYGHIAWFYSDGHTTQIYDSEYGCGNRSEPYSSGLDMYNYMGWQMRYLGWSEAVDGKRVVEVVKESQQKEATQISSNQTGEIEMYLIQICDDKGKYKGRWYVSDGVSCRYVRTPRMLANYQNQYGKLNLRVDKMYSTELFEEFGGEKNIK
;
A
#
# COMPACT_ATOMS: atom_id res chain seq x y z
N MET A 1 6.65 -3.15 -0.55
CA MET A 1 7.16 -1.86 -0.03
C MET A 1 6.20 -1.34 1.02
N LYS A 2 6.69 -0.67 2.06
CA LYS A 2 5.85 0.03 3.04
C LYS A 2 5.81 1.51 2.67
N TRP A 3 4.63 2.09 2.72
CA TRP A 3 4.38 3.50 2.43
C TRP A 3 4.09 4.27 3.70
N GLU A 4 4.55 5.50 3.78
CA GLU A 4 4.21 6.46 4.83
C GLU A 4 3.42 7.62 4.22
N GLN A 5 2.38 8.04 4.94
CA GLN A 5 1.61 9.22 4.59
C GLN A 5 2.42 10.49 4.89
N LYS A 6 2.66 11.32 3.89
CA LYS A 6 3.17 12.68 4.10
C LYS A 6 2.05 13.69 4.23
N ILE A 7 1.01 13.54 3.43
CA ILE A 7 -0.12 14.45 3.42
C ILE A 7 -1.38 13.63 3.39
N LYS A 8 -2.20 13.73 4.44
CA LYS A 8 -3.55 13.17 4.41
C LYS A 8 -4.45 14.15 3.63
N PRO A 9 -5.10 13.72 2.53
CA PRO A 9 -5.98 14.60 1.79
C PRO A 9 -7.21 14.97 2.63
N ASN A 10 -7.67 16.22 2.46
CA ASN A 10 -8.97 16.62 2.95
C ASN A 10 -10.05 16.21 1.95
N VAL A 11 -10.76 15.12 2.23
CA VAL A 11 -11.85 14.61 1.36
C VAL A 11 -13.17 15.40 1.50
N ASN A 12 -13.25 16.36 2.43
CA ASN A 12 -14.45 17.17 2.66
C ASN A 12 -14.38 18.54 1.96
N VAL A 13 -13.47 18.71 1.01
CA VAL A 13 -13.42 19.93 0.19
C VAL A 13 -14.64 19.97 -0.75
N PRO A 14 -15.15 21.17 -1.07
CA PRO A 14 -16.22 21.29 -2.05
C PRO A 14 -15.74 20.77 -3.41
N GLY A 15 -16.66 20.23 -4.19
CA GLY A 15 -16.41 19.78 -5.56
C GLY A 15 -17.49 20.27 -6.52
N GLU A 16 -17.19 20.20 -7.81
CA GLU A 16 -18.15 20.40 -8.89
C GLU A 16 -18.22 19.12 -9.72
N SER A 17 -19.41 18.72 -10.18
CA SER A 17 -19.55 17.51 -11.01
C SER A 17 -18.69 17.63 -12.27
N GLY A 18 -17.94 16.58 -12.58
CA GLY A 18 -16.92 16.59 -13.64
C GLY A 18 -15.58 17.26 -13.28
N GLY A 19 -15.49 17.95 -12.14
CA GLY A 19 -14.30 18.62 -11.61
C GLY A 19 -13.36 17.73 -10.82
N CYS A 20 -13.21 16.45 -11.21
CA CYS A 20 -12.51 15.43 -10.41
C CYS A 20 -11.07 15.81 -10.02
N LEU A 21 -10.29 16.39 -10.93
CA LEU A 21 -8.93 16.86 -10.61
C LEU A 21 -8.93 18.05 -9.65
N ALA A 22 -9.85 19.02 -9.85
CA ALA A 22 -9.95 20.17 -8.95
C ALA A 22 -10.26 19.72 -7.52
N TYR A 23 -11.19 18.78 -7.34
CA TYR A 23 -11.51 18.19 -6.05
C TYR A 23 -10.29 17.50 -5.40
N VAL A 24 -9.56 16.67 -6.16
CA VAL A 24 -8.37 15.98 -5.64
C VAL A 24 -7.30 16.98 -5.23
N ASP A 25 -7.03 17.96 -6.09
CA ASP A 25 -6.05 19.01 -5.82
C ASP A 25 -6.42 19.87 -4.62
N ASP A 26 -7.67 20.33 -4.50
CA ASP A 26 -8.12 21.16 -3.38
C ASP A 26 -7.94 20.43 -2.04
N GLY A 27 -8.00 19.09 -2.06
CA GLY A 27 -7.73 18.25 -0.90
C GLY A 27 -6.29 18.31 -0.37
N ILE A 28 -5.31 18.72 -1.19
CA ILE A 28 -3.90 18.82 -0.78
C ILE A 28 -3.21 20.13 -1.15
N ASN A 29 -3.83 20.99 -1.95
CA ASN A 29 -3.29 22.24 -2.51
C ASN A 29 -1.89 22.08 -3.16
N PRO A 30 -1.78 21.44 -4.34
CA PRO A 30 -0.52 21.27 -5.05
C PRO A 30 -0.04 22.59 -5.69
N PRO A 31 1.25 22.71 -6.03
CA PRO A 31 1.81 23.96 -6.55
C PRO A 31 1.29 24.31 -7.95
N ASN A 32 1.02 23.32 -8.82
CA ASN A 32 0.65 23.56 -10.22
C ASN A 32 -0.40 22.55 -10.71
N ARG A 33 -1.68 22.88 -10.51
CA ARG A 33 -2.82 22.11 -11.03
C ARG A 33 -2.70 21.89 -12.54
N GLN A 34 -2.78 20.64 -12.96
CA GLN A 34 -2.86 20.25 -14.36
C GLN A 34 -4.27 20.52 -14.92
N PRO A 35 -4.42 20.69 -16.23
CA PRO A 35 -5.73 20.99 -16.82
C PRO A 35 -6.69 19.80 -16.80
N THR A 36 -6.19 18.56 -16.78
CA THR A 36 -7.01 17.33 -16.82
C THR A 36 -6.41 16.20 -16.00
N ALA A 37 -7.22 15.24 -15.57
CA ALA A 37 -6.72 14.05 -14.88
C ALA A 37 -5.73 13.24 -15.74
N GLN A 38 -5.94 13.21 -17.06
CA GLN A 38 -5.02 12.57 -18.00
C GLN A 38 -3.64 13.24 -18.06
N THR A 39 -3.60 14.57 -18.00
CA THR A 39 -2.33 15.33 -17.98
C THR A 39 -1.63 15.22 -16.63
N SER A 40 -2.39 15.21 -15.52
CA SER A 40 -1.89 14.90 -14.17
C SER A 40 -1.26 13.49 -14.11
N TRP A 41 -1.89 12.48 -14.71
CA TRP A 41 -1.32 11.14 -14.83
C TRP A 41 -0.03 11.11 -15.65
N GLN A 42 0.02 11.84 -16.76
CA GLN A 42 1.24 11.93 -17.57
C GLN A 42 2.38 12.57 -16.79
N LEU A 43 2.11 13.66 -16.06
CA LEU A 43 3.09 14.29 -15.18
C LEU A 43 3.60 13.33 -14.11
N ALA A 44 2.72 12.55 -13.47
CA ALA A 44 3.12 11.53 -12.51
C ALA A 44 4.06 10.48 -13.10
N LYS A 45 3.82 10.04 -14.35
CA LYS A 45 4.73 9.13 -15.08
C LYS A 45 6.07 9.79 -15.38
N ASP A 46 6.06 11.04 -15.86
CA ASP A 46 7.28 11.78 -16.20
C ASP A 46 8.16 12.02 -14.96
N MET A 47 7.52 12.25 -13.81
CA MET A 47 8.17 12.37 -12.51
C MET A 47 8.59 11.03 -11.88
N LYS A 48 8.28 9.89 -12.52
CA LYS A 48 8.54 8.53 -12.03
C LYS A 48 7.96 8.25 -10.64
N VAL A 49 6.76 8.76 -10.40
CA VAL A 49 5.99 8.57 -9.17
C VAL A 49 4.64 7.86 -9.42
N ALA A 50 4.35 7.55 -10.68
CA ALA A 50 3.23 6.73 -11.09
C ALA A 50 3.57 5.23 -10.98
N HIS A 51 2.58 4.44 -10.57
CA HIS A 51 2.62 2.98 -10.44
C HIS A 51 1.56 2.38 -11.38
N PRO A 52 1.88 2.15 -12.66
CA PRO A 52 0.90 1.76 -13.67
C PRO A 52 0.42 0.33 -13.49
N ASN A 53 -0.90 0.11 -13.56
CA ASN A 53 -1.55 -1.20 -13.40
C ASN A 53 -1.28 -1.90 -12.06
N GLU A 54 -0.76 -1.18 -11.07
CA GLU A 54 -0.58 -1.71 -9.71
C GLU A 54 -1.79 -1.40 -8.84
N GLU A 55 -2.09 -2.30 -7.91
CA GLU A 55 -3.06 -2.03 -6.85
C GLU A 55 -2.54 -0.94 -5.90
N PRO A 56 -3.39 -0.01 -5.44
CA PRO A 56 -2.99 0.99 -4.48
C PRO A 56 -2.51 0.39 -3.15
N PRO A 57 -1.54 1.01 -2.47
CA PRO A 57 -1.08 0.55 -1.17
C PRO A 57 -2.14 0.68 -0.08
N LEU A 58 -2.10 -0.24 0.88
CA LEU A 58 -2.98 -0.22 2.05
C LEU A 58 -2.50 0.76 3.12
N ASN A 59 -3.46 1.25 3.91
CA ASN A 59 -3.27 2.11 5.09
C ASN A 59 -2.64 3.49 4.80
N VAL A 60 -2.68 3.93 3.54
CA VAL A 60 -2.30 5.27 3.12
C VAL A 60 -3.28 5.78 2.06
N TRP A 61 -3.44 7.10 2.01
CA TRP A 61 -4.19 7.79 0.99
C TRP A 61 -3.32 8.03 -0.24
N VAL A 62 -3.83 7.66 -1.41
CA VAL A 62 -3.16 7.89 -2.70
C VAL A 62 -4.18 8.33 -3.75
N ALA A 63 -3.70 8.98 -4.80
CA ALA A 63 -4.53 9.28 -5.96
C ALA A 63 -4.53 8.09 -6.92
N VAL A 64 -5.72 7.69 -7.35
CA VAL A 64 -5.95 6.66 -8.38
C VAL A 64 -6.42 7.32 -9.67
N TYR A 65 -5.96 6.79 -10.81
CA TYR A 65 -6.20 7.37 -12.12
C TYR A 65 -6.89 6.36 -13.04
N TYR A 66 -7.76 6.91 -13.89
CA TYR A 66 -8.52 6.17 -14.87
C TYR A 66 -8.54 6.92 -16.20
N GLU A 67 -8.61 6.19 -17.29
CA GLU A 67 -8.90 6.70 -18.61
C GLU A 67 -10.40 6.57 -18.89
N ILE A 68 -10.99 7.60 -19.48
CA ILE A 68 -12.36 7.56 -20.00
C ILE A 68 -12.27 7.25 -21.50
N LEU A 69 -12.89 6.15 -21.91
CA LEU A 69 -12.76 5.58 -23.26
C LEU A 69 -13.89 5.98 -24.20
N ASN A 70 -15.00 6.51 -23.69
CA ASN A 70 -16.18 6.86 -24.49
C ASN A 70 -16.87 8.14 -24.01
N GLY A 71 -17.79 8.64 -24.84
CA GLY A 71 -18.60 9.83 -24.54
C GLY A 71 -17.83 11.15 -24.72
N GLN A 72 -18.50 12.26 -24.36
CA GLN A 72 -17.96 13.62 -24.52
C GLN A 72 -16.71 13.92 -23.66
N TRP A 73 -16.49 13.10 -22.63
CA TRP A 73 -15.36 13.22 -21.69
C TRP A 73 -14.20 12.28 -22.01
N ALA A 74 -14.26 11.56 -23.14
CA ALA A 74 -13.20 10.67 -23.57
C ALA A 74 -11.86 11.43 -23.68
N GLY A 75 -10.80 10.84 -23.14
CA GLY A 75 -9.45 11.44 -23.13
C GLY A 75 -9.17 12.47 -22.04
N TYR A 76 -10.16 12.93 -21.26
CA TYR A 76 -9.93 13.82 -20.11
C TYR A 76 -9.41 13.06 -18.88
N GLY A 77 -9.71 11.77 -18.80
CA GLY A 77 -9.39 10.90 -17.68
C GLY A 77 -10.25 11.18 -16.44
N HIS A 78 -10.01 10.40 -15.39
CA HIS A 78 -10.64 10.58 -14.09
C HIS A 78 -9.62 10.30 -12.98
N ILE A 79 -9.73 11.04 -11.88
CA ILE A 79 -8.85 10.94 -10.72
C ILE A 79 -9.69 10.97 -9.45
N ALA A 80 -9.32 10.16 -8.46
CA ALA A 80 -10.00 10.10 -7.17
C ALA A 80 -9.01 9.84 -6.04
N TRP A 81 -9.38 10.22 -4.81
CA TRP A 81 -8.68 9.81 -3.60
C TRP A 81 -9.07 8.38 -3.23
N PHE A 82 -8.08 7.53 -2.97
CA PHE A 82 -8.27 6.14 -2.57
C PHE A 82 -7.66 5.89 -1.19
N TYR A 83 -8.38 5.13 -0.36
CA TYR A 83 -7.86 4.52 0.86
C TYR A 83 -8.44 3.13 1.06
N SER A 84 -7.61 2.19 1.53
CA SER A 84 -8.09 0.89 2.01
C SER A 84 -7.26 0.41 3.20
N ASP A 85 -7.92 -0.19 4.19
CA ASP A 85 -7.27 -0.89 5.31
C ASP A 85 -7.15 -2.41 5.07
N GLY A 86 -7.56 -2.89 3.89
CA GLY A 86 -7.63 -4.31 3.54
C GLY A 86 -8.97 -4.99 3.87
N HIS A 87 -9.87 -4.29 4.55
CA HIS A 87 -11.24 -4.73 4.85
C HIS A 87 -12.29 -3.79 4.24
N THR A 88 -12.02 -2.49 4.30
CA THR A 88 -12.84 -1.42 3.77
C THR A 88 -12.06 -0.66 2.71
N THR A 89 -12.75 -0.28 1.64
CA THR A 89 -12.20 0.56 0.57
C THR A 89 -13.08 1.79 0.45
N GLN A 90 -12.44 2.94 0.32
CA GLN A 90 -13.08 4.23 0.21
C GLN A 90 -12.46 4.98 -0.96
N ILE A 91 -13.30 5.38 -1.92
CA ILE A 91 -12.91 6.19 -3.06
C ILE A 91 -13.74 7.46 -3.04
N TYR A 92 -13.07 8.59 -3.05
CA TYR A 92 -13.66 9.92 -3.00
C TYR A 92 -13.30 10.69 -4.26
N ASP A 93 -14.31 11.26 -4.90
CA ASP A 93 -14.15 12.08 -6.08
C ASP A 93 -15.04 13.35 -6.00
N SER A 94 -15.11 14.09 -7.10
CA SER A 94 -15.92 15.29 -7.17
C SER A 94 -17.43 15.05 -6.96
N GLU A 95 -17.97 13.87 -7.27
CA GLU A 95 -19.39 13.57 -7.06
C GLU A 95 -19.75 13.46 -5.57
N TYR A 96 -18.79 13.06 -4.74
CA TYR A 96 -18.91 13.21 -3.28
C TYR A 96 -18.82 14.68 -2.88
N GLY A 97 -17.79 15.40 -3.35
CA GLY A 97 -17.55 16.80 -2.98
C GLY A 97 -18.67 17.78 -3.36
N CYS A 98 -19.44 17.48 -4.42
CA CYS A 98 -20.60 18.28 -4.84
C CYS A 98 -21.92 17.83 -4.17
N GLY A 99 -21.91 16.75 -3.39
CA GLY A 99 -23.08 16.22 -2.68
C GLY A 99 -24.00 15.32 -3.51
N ASN A 100 -23.62 14.92 -4.73
CA ASN A 100 -24.35 13.93 -5.52
C ASN A 100 -24.26 12.52 -4.93
N ARG A 101 -23.25 12.28 -4.07
CA ARG A 101 -23.15 11.09 -3.22
C ARG A 101 -22.99 11.50 -1.76
N SER A 102 -23.69 10.78 -0.87
CA SER A 102 -23.52 10.90 0.58
C SER A 102 -22.43 9.98 1.13
N GLU A 103 -22.04 8.95 0.38
CA GLU A 103 -21.06 7.94 0.78
C GLU A 103 -19.98 7.78 -0.31
N PRO A 104 -18.71 7.52 0.07
CA PRO A 104 -17.65 7.21 -0.89
C PRO A 104 -17.96 5.92 -1.67
N TYR A 105 -17.30 5.71 -2.80
CA TYR A 105 -17.39 4.42 -3.47
C TYR A 105 -16.67 3.35 -2.67
N SER A 106 -17.28 2.17 -2.64
CA SER A 106 -16.76 1.00 -1.94
C SER A 106 -15.77 0.17 -2.79
N SER A 107 -15.71 0.43 -4.10
CA SER A 107 -14.80 -0.22 -5.04
C SER A 107 -14.73 0.52 -6.37
N GLY A 108 -13.74 0.21 -7.20
CA GLY A 108 -13.69 0.72 -8.58
C GLY A 108 -14.89 0.29 -9.42
N LEU A 109 -15.47 -0.89 -9.16
CA LEU A 109 -16.69 -1.36 -9.84
C LEU A 109 -17.92 -0.53 -9.46
N ASP A 110 -18.08 -0.19 -8.18
CA ASP A 110 -19.13 0.72 -7.70
C ASP A 110 -19.02 2.09 -8.39
N MET A 111 -17.79 2.62 -8.48
CA MET A 111 -17.51 3.85 -9.21
C MET A 111 -17.86 3.75 -10.70
N TYR A 112 -17.45 2.68 -11.39
CA TYR A 112 -17.78 2.47 -12.80
C TYR A 112 -19.29 2.40 -13.06
N ASN A 113 -20.01 1.67 -12.20
CA ASN A 113 -21.46 1.52 -12.31
C ASN A 113 -22.18 2.86 -12.12
N TYR A 114 -21.70 3.69 -11.20
CA TYR A 114 -22.26 5.02 -10.96
C TYR A 114 -21.99 5.99 -12.12
N MET A 115 -20.74 6.04 -12.59
CA MET A 115 -20.32 6.96 -13.64
C MET A 115 -20.99 6.65 -14.99
N GLY A 116 -21.29 5.38 -15.27
CA GLY A 116 -21.93 4.96 -16.51
C GLY A 116 -21.06 5.13 -17.76
N TRP A 117 -19.78 5.47 -17.60
CA TRP A 117 -18.80 5.57 -18.67
C TRP A 117 -17.93 4.32 -18.76
N GLN A 118 -17.44 4.05 -19.95
CA GLN A 118 -16.42 3.02 -20.15
C GLN A 118 -15.09 3.58 -19.65
N MET A 119 -14.66 3.12 -18.48
CA MET A 119 -13.42 3.56 -17.83
C MET A 119 -12.43 2.41 -17.73
N ARG A 120 -11.14 2.76 -17.78
CA ARG A 120 -10.04 1.82 -17.57
C ARG A 120 -9.10 2.34 -16.49
N TYR A 121 -8.87 1.53 -15.46
CA TYR A 121 -7.89 1.83 -14.43
C TYR A 121 -6.48 1.93 -15.04
N LEU A 122 -5.76 2.99 -14.68
CA LEU A 122 -4.40 3.24 -15.15
C LEU A 122 -3.36 2.91 -14.09
N GLY A 123 -3.68 3.11 -12.81
CA GLY A 123 -2.73 2.96 -11.70
C GLY A 123 -2.96 4.01 -10.62
N TRP A 124 -1.98 4.11 -9.72
CA TRP A 124 -1.96 5.09 -8.64
C TRP A 124 -0.66 5.91 -8.65
N SER A 125 -0.60 7.02 -7.92
CA SER A 125 0.59 7.88 -7.86
C SER A 125 0.97 8.27 -6.43
N GLU A 126 2.28 8.39 -6.18
CA GLU A 126 2.83 8.89 -4.90
C GLU A 126 2.62 10.39 -4.69
N ALA A 127 2.36 11.12 -5.79
CA ALA A 127 2.19 12.57 -5.81
C ALA A 127 1.03 12.97 -6.72
N VAL A 128 0.44 14.12 -6.44
CA VAL A 128 -0.49 14.79 -7.34
C VAL A 128 0.09 16.16 -7.67
N ASP A 129 0.23 16.44 -8.97
CA ASP A 129 0.58 17.76 -9.50
C ASP A 129 1.82 18.40 -8.85
N GLY A 130 2.84 17.56 -8.63
CA GLY A 130 4.13 17.93 -8.05
C GLY A 130 4.20 17.87 -6.52
N LYS A 131 3.09 17.58 -5.83
CA LYS A 131 3.04 17.48 -4.37
C LYS A 131 3.01 16.01 -3.92
N ARG A 132 4.06 15.56 -3.22
CA ARG A 132 4.11 14.20 -2.66
C ARG A 132 3.06 14.01 -1.57
N VAL A 133 2.29 12.94 -1.69
CA VAL A 133 1.23 12.53 -0.77
C VAL A 133 1.72 11.38 0.11
N VAL A 134 2.47 10.46 -0.49
CA VAL A 134 3.12 9.34 0.18
C VAL A 134 4.59 9.25 -0.20
N GLU A 135 5.35 8.56 0.61
CA GLU A 135 6.70 8.13 0.26
C GLU A 135 6.96 6.69 0.68
N VAL A 136 7.90 6.04 -0.02
CA VAL A 136 8.44 4.77 0.47
C VAL A 136 9.09 5.03 1.81
N VAL A 137 8.72 4.24 2.82
CA VAL A 137 9.47 4.19 4.06
C VAL A 137 10.84 3.64 3.72
N LYS A 138 11.80 4.54 3.52
CA LYS A 138 13.21 4.18 3.57
C LYS A 138 13.43 3.72 5.00
N GLU A 139 13.95 2.53 5.18
CA GLU A 139 14.46 2.12 6.48
C GLU A 139 15.63 3.05 6.82
N SER A 140 15.33 4.22 7.37
CA SER A 140 16.30 4.99 8.09
C SER A 140 16.65 4.14 9.30
N GLN A 141 17.90 3.67 9.34
CA GLN A 141 18.53 3.15 10.53
C GLN A 141 18.47 4.24 11.61
N GLN A 142 17.34 4.37 12.31
CA GLN A 142 17.28 5.03 13.59
C GLN A 142 17.88 4.06 14.58
N LYS A 143 19.20 4.22 14.74
CA LYS A 143 19.95 3.80 15.92
C LYS A 143 19.28 4.42 17.15
N GLU A 144 18.46 3.65 17.84
CA GLU A 144 18.41 3.77 19.29
C GLU A 144 19.58 2.94 19.83
N ALA A 145 20.55 3.65 20.39
CA ALA A 145 21.79 3.08 20.87
C ALA A 145 21.54 2.25 22.12
N THR A 146 21.62 0.94 21.98
CA THR A 146 22.19 0.09 23.04
C THR A 146 23.42 -0.57 22.44
N GLN A 147 24.59 -0.09 22.85
CA GLN A 147 25.88 -0.63 22.43
C GLN A 147 25.98 -2.10 22.83
N ILE A 148 26.11 -3.01 21.86
CA ILE A 148 27.02 -4.15 21.94
C ILE A 148 27.68 -4.31 20.56
N SER A 149 29.02 -4.27 20.57
CA SER A 149 29.92 -4.60 19.47
C SER A 149 29.61 -5.98 18.88
N SER A 150 29.68 -6.22 17.57
CA SER A 150 30.92 -6.26 16.79
C SER A 150 30.61 -6.74 15.37
N ASN A 151 31.50 -6.34 14.45
CA ASN A 151 31.59 -6.70 13.03
C ASN A 151 31.09 -8.10 12.63
N GLN A 152 30.22 -8.17 11.61
CA GLN A 152 30.42 -9.01 10.42
C GLN A 152 29.40 -8.67 9.32
N THR A 153 29.92 -8.20 8.19
CA THR A 153 29.23 -8.13 6.89
C THR A 153 28.92 -9.54 6.40
N GLY A 154 27.66 -9.95 6.46
CA GLY A 154 27.11 -11.12 5.81
C GLY A 154 25.68 -10.79 5.36
N GLU A 155 25.34 -11.12 4.12
CA GLU A 155 23.98 -10.92 3.58
C GLU A 155 22.98 -11.61 4.51
N ILE A 156 22.01 -10.84 5.01
CA ILE A 156 21.00 -11.38 5.92
C ILE A 156 20.01 -12.19 5.08
N GLU A 157 20.19 -13.51 5.04
CA GLU A 157 19.32 -14.42 4.31
C GLU A 157 18.05 -14.72 5.10
N MET A 158 16.89 -14.65 4.42
CA MET A 158 15.62 -15.09 5.01
C MET A 158 15.66 -16.59 5.33
N TYR A 159 15.07 -16.99 6.45
CA TYR A 159 14.94 -18.39 6.86
C TYR A 159 13.59 -18.67 7.52
N LEU A 160 13.14 -19.91 7.44
CA LEU A 160 11.96 -20.40 8.12
C LEU A 160 12.32 -20.91 9.51
N ILE A 161 11.42 -20.73 10.46
CA ILE A 161 11.56 -21.25 11.82
C ILE A 161 10.36 -22.16 12.12
N GLN A 162 10.65 -23.39 12.54
CA GLN A 162 9.65 -24.35 12.99
C GLN A 162 9.70 -24.48 14.51
N ILE A 163 8.58 -24.18 15.18
CA ILE A 163 8.48 -24.34 16.63
C ILE A 163 8.42 -25.82 17.02
N CYS A 164 9.34 -26.20 17.90
CA CYS A 164 9.50 -27.58 18.38
C CYS A 164 8.93 -27.82 19.79
N ASP A 165 8.12 -26.90 20.31
CA ASP A 165 7.39 -27.08 21.57
C ASP A 165 6.61 -28.40 21.60
N ASP A 166 6.73 -29.12 22.71
CA ASP A 166 6.02 -30.39 22.92
C ASP A 166 4.53 -30.17 23.24
N LYS A 167 4.18 -29.01 23.83
CA LYS A 167 2.84 -28.60 24.26
C LYS A 167 2.68 -27.06 24.18
N GLY A 168 1.43 -26.57 24.20
CA GLY A 168 1.13 -25.13 24.29
C GLY A 168 0.66 -24.48 22.98
N LYS A 169 0.33 -23.19 23.05
CA LYS A 169 -0.36 -22.46 21.96
C LYS A 169 0.46 -22.35 20.67
N TYR A 170 1.79 -22.47 20.74
CA TYR A 170 2.69 -22.29 19.59
C TYR A 170 3.22 -23.58 18.97
N LYS A 171 2.89 -24.74 19.56
CA LYS A 171 3.31 -26.03 19.03
C LYS A 171 2.97 -26.17 17.54
N GLY A 172 3.98 -26.52 16.75
CA GLY A 172 3.83 -26.75 15.31
C GLY A 172 3.58 -25.49 14.49
N ARG A 173 3.67 -24.30 15.08
CA ARG A 173 3.61 -23.04 14.34
C ARG A 173 4.91 -22.81 13.58
N TRP A 174 4.75 -22.12 12.46
CA TRP A 174 5.84 -21.74 11.59
C TRP A 174 5.97 -20.23 11.58
N TYR A 175 7.22 -19.78 11.51
CA TYR A 175 7.56 -18.39 11.40
C TYR A 175 8.55 -18.20 10.25
N VAL A 176 8.62 -17.00 9.71
CA VAL A 176 9.63 -16.60 8.74
C VAL A 176 10.39 -15.43 9.33
N SER A 177 11.73 -15.54 9.29
CA SER A 177 12.66 -14.52 9.72
C SER A 177 13.39 -13.95 8.52
N ASP A 178 13.58 -12.65 8.48
CA ASP A 178 14.51 -11.97 7.57
C ASP A 178 15.83 -11.62 8.27
N GLY A 179 16.13 -12.30 9.39
CA GLY A 179 17.29 -12.09 10.27
C GLY A 179 17.24 -10.82 11.13
N VAL A 180 16.21 -9.98 10.94
CA VAL A 180 15.95 -8.79 11.78
C VAL A 180 14.55 -8.84 12.39
N SER A 181 13.57 -9.36 11.65
CA SER A 181 12.17 -9.43 12.02
C SER A 181 11.61 -10.82 11.81
N CYS A 182 10.73 -11.23 12.73
CA CYS A 182 10.07 -12.54 12.69
C CYS A 182 8.56 -12.35 12.51
N ARG A 183 7.94 -13.18 11.66
CA ARG A 183 6.51 -13.14 11.38
C ARG A 183 5.89 -14.52 11.43
N TYR A 184 4.68 -14.60 11.96
CA TYR A 184 3.92 -15.84 11.98
C TYR A 184 3.42 -16.21 10.58
N VAL A 185 3.65 -17.45 10.18
CA VAL A 185 3.12 -18.01 8.94
C VAL A 185 1.66 -18.40 9.16
N ARG A 186 0.76 -17.53 8.71
CA ARG A 186 -0.67 -17.59 9.05
C ARG A 186 -1.44 -18.72 8.36
N THR A 187 -0.98 -19.16 7.19
CA THR A 187 -1.73 -20.13 6.37
C THR A 187 -0.83 -21.22 5.80
N PRO A 188 -1.37 -22.43 5.57
CA PRO A 188 -0.63 -23.51 4.90
C PRO A 188 -0.15 -23.11 3.50
N ARG A 189 -0.89 -22.27 2.77
CA ARG A 189 -0.49 -21.78 1.45
C ARG A 189 0.73 -20.88 1.51
N MET A 190 0.84 -20.03 2.53
CA MET A 190 2.05 -19.22 2.76
C MET A 190 3.25 -20.12 3.09
N LEU A 191 3.05 -21.11 3.96
CA LEU A 191 4.10 -22.07 4.30
C LEU A 191 4.58 -22.82 3.05
N ALA A 192 3.66 -23.34 2.24
CA ALA A 192 3.95 -23.98 0.97
C ALA A 192 4.76 -23.08 0.02
N ASN A 193 4.43 -21.80 -0.06
CA ASN A 193 5.19 -20.85 -0.88
C ASN A 193 6.63 -20.70 -0.37
N TYR A 194 6.82 -20.56 0.95
CA TYR A 194 8.16 -20.50 1.56
C TYR A 194 8.93 -21.82 1.47
N GLN A 195 8.23 -22.95 1.39
CA GLN A 195 8.78 -24.29 1.17
C GLN A 195 8.96 -24.64 -0.32
N ASN A 196 9.04 -23.63 -1.18
CA ASN A 196 9.36 -23.78 -2.60
C ASN A 196 8.29 -24.42 -3.50
N GLN A 197 7.03 -24.47 -3.06
CA GLN A 197 5.96 -25.04 -3.88
C GLN A 197 5.57 -24.14 -5.06
N TYR A 198 5.67 -22.82 -4.92
CA TYR A 198 5.27 -21.86 -5.96
C TYR A 198 6.40 -20.90 -6.38
N GLY A 199 7.25 -20.45 -5.44
CA GLY A 199 8.47 -19.70 -5.71
C GLY A 199 9.70 -20.41 -5.15
N LYS A 200 10.77 -20.58 -5.94
CA LYS A 200 12.00 -21.28 -5.51
C LYS A 200 12.88 -20.37 -4.64
N LEU A 201 12.44 -20.09 -3.42
CA LEU A 201 13.11 -19.23 -2.44
C LEU A 201 14.31 -19.90 -1.74
N ASN A 202 14.36 -21.23 -1.69
CA ASN A 202 15.43 -22.04 -1.07
C ASN A 202 15.80 -21.61 0.36
N LEU A 203 14.81 -21.23 1.16
CA LEU A 203 15.04 -20.78 2.53
C LEU A 203 15.55 -21.92 3.42
N ARG A 204 16.56 -21.63 4.25
CA ARG A 204 16.97 -22.51 5.34
C ARG A 204 15.81 -22.68 6.32
N VAL A 205 15.71 -23.85 6.95
CA VAL A 205 14.72 -24.12 8.01
C VAL A 205 15.45 -24.38 9.33
N ASP A 206 15.18 -23.55 10.31
CA ASP A 206 15.67 -23.68 11.68
C ASP A 206 14.56 -24.22 12.59
N LYS A 207 14.97 -24.90 13.65
CA LYS A 207 14.09 -25.48 14.66
C LYS A 207 14.48 -24.93 16.02
N MET A 208 13.53 -24.33 16.72
CA MET A 208 13.75 -23.77 18.06
C MET A 208 12.47 -23.82 18.90
N TYR A 209 12.61 -23.62 20.20
CA TYR A 209 11.47 -23.48 21.12
C TYR A 209 10.83 -22.09 20.99
N SER A 210 9.53 -21.98 21.31
CA SER A 210 8.86 -20.68 21.21
C SER A 210 9.40 -19.66 22.20
N THR A 211 9.90 -20.09 23.36
CA THR A 211 10.56 -19.22 24.35
C THR A 211 11.84 -18.60 23.78
N GLU A 212 12.64 -19.39 23.08
CA GLU A 212 13.88 -18.94 22.41
C GLU A 212 13.54 -17.95 21.30
N LEU A 213 12.52 -18.25 20.50
CA LEU A 213 12.03 -17.34 19.47
C LEU A 213 11.61 -15.98 20.07
N PHE A 214 10.79 -15.98 21.12
CA PHE A 214 10.33 -14.71 21.68
C PHE A 214 11.47 -13.96 22.36
N GLU A 215 12.43 -14.63 22.98
CA GLU A 215 13.60 -13.97 23.56
C GLU A 215 14.45 -13.30 22.47
N GLU A 216 14.72 -14.02 21.37
CA GLU A 216 15.52 -13.53 20.23
C GLU A 216 14.87 -12.30 19.55
N PHE A 217 13.55 -12.30 19.42
CA PHE A 217 12.81 -11.22 18.74
C PHE A 217 12.14 -10.21 19.69
N GLY A 218 12.61 -10.12 20.95
CA GLY A 218 12.21 -9.09 21.90
C GLY A 218 10.77 -9.22 22.46
N GLY A 219 10.16 -10.40 22.35
CA GLY A 219 8.90 -10.79 22.98
C GLY A 219 7.80 -11.15 21.99
N GLU A 220 6.78 -11.89 22.46
CA GLU A 220 5.63 -12.34 21.64
C GLU A 220 4.97 -11.18 20.88
N LYS A 221 4.84 -10.00 21.51
CA LYS A 221 4.17 -8.82 20.94
C LYS A 221 4.88 -8.24 19.71
N ASN A 222 6.17 -8.56 19.53
CA ASN A 222 6.98 -8.03 18.43
C ASN A 222 6.95 -8.94 17.19
N ILE A 223 6.33 -10.12 17.29
CA ILE A 223 6.14 -11.05 16.18
C ILE A 223 4.79 -10.77 15.50
N LYS A 224 4.83 -10.45 14.20
CA LYS A 224 3.66 -9.98 13.42
C LYS A 224 2.92 -11.08 12.66
#